data_AF-A0A0W0TC21-F1
#
_entry.id   AF-A0A0W0TC21-F1
#
_cell.length_a   1.000
_cell.length_b   1.000
_cell.length_c   1.000
_cell.angle_alpha   90.00
_cell.angle_beta   90.00
_cell.angle_gamma   90.00
#
_symmetry.space_group_name_H-M   'P 1'
#
loop_
_entity.id
_entity.type
_entity.pdbx_description
1 polymer ?
#
loop_
_entity_poly.entity_id
_entity_poly.type
_entity_poly.pdbx_seq_one_letter_code
_entity_poly.pdbx_strand_id
1 'polypeptide(L)'
;MKAKVEKSQAKAPEKTTPMIPRVDQFINDLDRLIKFEEKLVAEMYLKKIKAASSDKSGLNAELLHSTFIKIAASAELEKDKAWILSTESKDSLTLEQKARRLARFLAKKVEIPSHVSVEHFREFLGIIYTDSELLSFIENPQKYINSHPNLTAHQLQVLQFVANDPVFNRLPSINRVVPSNTFIYTPLTAHMAQLGLDNYGSMDALRFDHCINPDFKEDIIEKSKKTYHGPQVIGMGVQSSYDRQSIAKTASQVKKMQIGACHTFAQLAADQLLTSIEKRQLNPMHIKLVSHKGGLGSHTFLLINHNSDDLTDLSGCLFVDPWAVAMGYRNTYGIFTTANYPYPGMTTNLECSYDNQAPIVSTKQGNSLAQELNRSLSRGGFFSASNSRNQTEVKLTPQQRIAIQYLTELMKYAENTLQNGTKRDLMNTLIDAVMNESCTAKTAIKQATLAIHARSIEKTETGFTWKGKMPIDDSILPILNTESIMKFWKAYIPESIGGSKEEVKNIDHAMLEKIVDTLNKTEEREFTPNSPQEHKLN
;
A
#
# COMPACT_ATOMS: atom_id res chain seq x y z
N MET A 1 14.79 -7.82 89.26
CA MET A 1 14.18 -7.38 87.99
C MET A 1 15.04 -7.86 86.82
N LYS A 2 14.58 -8.85 86.06
CA LYS A 2 15.14 -9.22 84.74
C LYS A 2 13.98 -9.12 83.74
N ALA A 3 14.12 -8.23 82.77
CA ALA A 3 13.10 -7.96 81.76
C ALA A 3 13.07 -9.08 80.71
N LYS A 4 11.85 -9.47 80.35
CA LYS A 4 11.49 -10.55 79.43
C LYS A 4 11.69 -10.10 77.98
N VAL A 5 12.23 -11.01 77.19
CA VAL A 5 12.30 -10.98 75.73
C VAL A 5 10.89 -11.11 75.15
N GLU A 6 10.50 -10.21 74.24
CA GLU A 6 9.40 -10.44 73.30
C GLU A 6 9.93 -10.53 71.87
N LYS A 7 9.51 -11.60 71.20
CA LYS A 7 9.96 -12.05 69.89
C LYS A 7 9.38 -11.19 68.77
N SER A 8 10.24 -10.94 67.80
CA SER A 8 9.98 -10.46 66.45
C SER A 8 8.79 -11.13 65.75
N GLN A 9 7.88 -10.32 65.18
CA GLN A 9 7.07 -10.71 64.03
C GLN A 9 7.70 -10.14 62.77
N ALA A 10 8.26 -11.03 61.95
CA ALA A 10 8.68 -10.71 60.59
C ALA A 10 7.41 -10.54 59.72
N LYS A 11 7.23 -9.37 59.11
CA LYS A 11 6.27 -9.17 58.02
C LYS A 11 6.74 -9.98 56.81
N ALA A 12 5.87 -10.84 56.30
CA ALA A 12 6.09 -11.57 55.06
C ALA A 12 6.25 -10.59 53.88
N PRO A 13 7.07 -10.91 52.86
CA PRO A 13 7.20 -10.08 51.67
C PRO A 13 5.87 -10.07 50.91
N GLU A 14 5.35 -8.87 50.63
CA GLU A 14 4.26 -8.67 49.68
C GLU A 14 4.66 -9.33 48.35
N LYS A 15 3.88 -10.31 47.91
CA LYS A 15 3.96 -10.82 46.55
C LYS A 15 3.56 -9.69 45.61
N THR A 16 4.54 -8.98 45.05
CA THR A 16 4.33 -8.11 43.89
C THR A 16 3.84 -8.99 42.75
N THR A 17 2.54 -8.94 42.48
CA THR A 17 1.96 -9.49 41.26
C THR A 17 2.75 -8.92 40.08
N PRO A 18 3.29 -9.73 39.16
CA PRO A 18 4.05 -9.21 38.04
C PRO A 18 3.18 -8.22 37.27
N MET A 19 3.66 -6.99 37.11
CA MET A 19 2.96 -5.95 36.36
C MET A 19 2.91 -6.39 34.91
N ILE A 20 1.72 -6.70 34.40
CA ILE A 20 1.54 -7.08 33.00
C ILE A 20 1.91 -5.86 32.15
N PRO A 21 2.80 -6.00 31.14
CA PRO A 21 3.14 -4.91 30.23
C PRO A 21 1.90 -4.24 29.64
N ARG A 22 1.92 -2.92 29.49
CA ARG A 22 0.76 -2.14 29.04
C ARG A 22 0.39 -2.45 27.59
N VAL A 23 1.38 -2.74 26.73
CA VAL A 23 1.15 -3.24 25.36
C VAL A 23 0.39 -4.58 25.38
N ASP A 24 0.75 -5.50 26.27
CA ASP A 24 0.03 -6.78 26.41
C ASP A 24 -1.40 -6.56 26.92
N GLN A 25 -1.61 -5.60 27.83
CA GLN A 25 -2.96 -5.22 28.27
C GLN A 25 -3.78 -4.64 27.12
N PHE A 26 -3.18 -3.81 26.26
CA PHE A 26 -3.83 -3.28 25.08
C PHE A 26 -4.25 -4.39 24.11
N ILE A 27 -3.36 -5.33 23.80
CA ILE A 27 -3.69 -6.51 22.97
C ILE A 27 -4.88 -7.29 23.56
N ASN A 28 -4.86 -7.52 24.89
CA ASN A 28 -5.95 -8.22 25.57
C ASN A 28 -7.29 -7.44 25.51
N ASP A 29 -7.25 -6.12 25.60
CA ASP A 29 -8.44 -5.28 25.49
C ASP A 29 -9.01 -5.28 24.07
N LEU A 30 -8.16 -5.28 23.04
CA LEU A 30 -8.57 -5.44 21.65
C LEU A 30 -9.28 -6.78 21.41
N ASP A 31 -8.70 -7.87 21.90
CA ASP A 31 -9.31 -9.21 21.83
C ASP A 31 -10.68 -9.26 22.51
N ARG A 32 -10.84 -8.56 23.63
CA ARG A 32 -12.12 -8.45 24.34
C ARG A 32 -13.14 -7.64 23.55
N LEU A 33 -12.73 -6.53 22.94
CA LEU A 33 -13.58 -5.71 22.09
C LEU A 33 -14.13 -6.52 20.91
N ILE A 34 -13.25 -7.22 20.18
CA ILE A 34 -13.64 -8.07 19.05
C ILE A 34 -14.69 -9.09 19.48
N LYS A 35 -14.41 -9.84 20.56
CA LYS A 35 -15.35 -10.85 21.11
C LYS A 35 -16.68 -10.24 21.56
N PHE A 36 -16.65 -9.03 22.10
CA PHE A 36 -17.85 -8.31 22.52
C PHE A 36 -18.72 -7.90 21.32
N GLU A 37 -18.12 -7.34 20.27
CA GLU A 37 -18.85 -6.95 19.06
C GLU A 37 -19.40 -8.15 18.29
N GLU A 38 -18.63 -9.23 18.15
CA GLU A 38 -19.11 -10.50 17.58
C GLU A 38 -20.36 -11.00 18.32
N LYS A 39 -20.37 -10.88 19.65
CA LYS A 39 -21.52 -11.23 20.47
C LYS A 39 -22.72 -10.31 20.21
N LEU A 40 -22.52 -8.99 20.08
CA LEU A 40 -23.59 -8.03 19.77
C LEU A 40 -24.22 -8.30 18.41
N VAL A 41 -23.41 -8.55 17.37
CA VAL A 41 -23.90 -8.87 16.03
C VAL A 41 -24.70 -10.18 16.05
N ALA A 42 -24.20 -11.21 16.76
CA ALA A 42 -24.93 -12.45 16.95
C ALA A 42 -26.26 -12.26 17.71
N GLU A 43 -26.30 -11.39 18.72
CA GLU A 43 -27.53 -11.06 19.45
C GLU A 43 -28.53 -10.30 18.58
N MET A 44 -28.07 -9.37 17.73
CA MET A 44 -28.91 -8.69 16.74
C MET A 44 -29.56 -9.71 15.79
N TYR A 45 -28.78 -10.64 15.22
CA TYR A 45 -29.33 -11.69 14.36
C TYR A 45 -30.27 -12.61 15.10
N LEU A 46 -29.97 -12.97 16.35
CA LEU A 46 -30.87 -13.77 17.18
C LEU A 46 -32.21 -13.07 17.39
N LYS A 47 -32.19 -11.75 17.63
CA LYS A 47 -33.42 -10.94 17.76
C LYS A 47 -34.23 -10.95 16.47
N LYS A 48 -33.58 -10.79 15.31
CA LYS A 48 -34.24 -10.87 13.98
C LYS A 48 -34.85 -12.23 13.71
N ILE A 49 -34.11 -13.32 13.99
CA ILE A 49 -34.60 -14.69 13.85
C ILE A 49 -35.79 -14.91 14.78
N LYS A 50 -35.69 -14.54 16.06
CA LYS A 50 -36.83 -14.66 16.99
C LYS A 50 -38.04 -13.88 16.51
N ALA A 51 -37.88 -12.67 16.00
CA ALA A 51 -38.99 -11.89 15.46
C ALA A 51 -39.67 -12.56 14.25
N ALA A 52 -38.89 -13.23 13.39
CA ALA A 52 -39.41 -13.94 12.22
C ALA A 52 -39.95 -15.35 12.53
N SER A 53 -39.52 -15.96 13.65
CA SER A 53 -39.75 -17.36 13.97
C SER A 53 -40.55 -17.61 15.24
N SER A 54 -41.09 -16.57 15.88
CA SER A 54 -41.88 -16.69 17.12
C SER A 54 -43.36 -16.37 16.91
N ASP A 55 -44.20 -17.03 17.70
CA ASP A 55 -45.62 -16.70 17.86
C ASP A 55 -45.91 -16.25 19.32
N LYS A 56 -47.19 -16.18 19.71
CA LYS A 56 -47.61 -15.75 21.06
C LYS A 56 -47.06 -16.63 22.20
N SER A 57 -46.60 -17.85 21.89
CA SER A 57 -46.09 -18.83 22.85
C SER A 57 -44.56 -18.93 22.88
N GLY A 58 -43.85 -18.20 22.01
CA GLY A 58 -42.39 -18.23 21.89
C GLY A 58 -41.93 -18.73 20.52
N LEU A 59 -40.73 -19.32 20.45
CA LEU A 59 -40.19 -19.84 19.19
C LEU A 59 -41.06 -21.00 18.66
N ASN A 60 -41.52 -20.88 17.43
CA ASN A 60 -42.36 -21.85 16.74
C ASN A 60 -41.50 -22.68 15.76
N ALA A 61 -41.68 -24.00 15.76
CA ALA A 61 -40.86 -24.92 14.96
C ALA A 61 -41.04 -24.71 13.45
N GLU A 62 -42.27 -24.52 12.97
CA GLU A 62 -42.58 -24.35 11.55
C GLU A 62 -42.07 -23.00 11.02
N LEU A 63 -42.27 -21.93 11.81
CA LEU A 63 -41.76 -20.60 11.44
C LEU A 63 -40.23 -20.54 11.47
N LEU A 64 -39.60 -21.22 12.42
CA LEU A 64 -38.14 -21.36 12.46
C LEU A 64 -37.65 -22.16 11.25
N HIS A 65 -38.28 -23.28 10.92
CA HIS A 65 -37.98 -24.07 9.73
C HIS A 65 -38.04 -23.20 8.46
N SER A 66 -39.14 -22.45 8.26
CA SER A 66 -39.28 -21.51 7.13
C SER A 66 -38.15 -20.47 7.08
N THR A 67 -37.72 -19.98 8.24
CA THR A 67 -36.61 -19.03 8.34
C THR A 67 -35.29 -19.65 7.90
N PHE A 68 -35.00 -20.89 8.32
CA PHE A 68 -33.83 -21.65 7.86
C PHE A 68 -33.85 -21.88 6.35
N ILE A 69 -34.99 -22.29 5.77
CA ILE A 69 -35.13 -22.51 4.32
C ILE A 69 -34.89 -21.21 3.54
N LYS A 70 -35.49 -20.09 3.96
CA LYS A 70 -35.29 -18.78 3.31
C LYS A 70 -33.82 -18.35 3.32
N ILE A 71 -33.15 -18.51 4.45
CA ILE A 71 -31.74 -18.13 4.59
C ILE A 71 -30.84 -19.07 3.77
N ALA A 72 -31.11 -20.38 3.76
CA ALA A 72 -30.39 -21.33 2.92
C ALA A 72 -30.55 -21.01 1.42
N ALA A 73 -31.75 -20.63 0.97
CA ALA A 73 -31.98 -20.23 -0.42
C ALA A 73 -31.16 -18.99 -0.83
N SER A 74 -30.88 -18.08 0.11
CA SER A 74 -30.08 -16.87 -0.12
C SER A 74 -28.56 -17.05 0.01
N ALA A 75 -28.08 -18.22 0.44
CA ALA A 75 -26.65 -18.44 0.61
C ALA A 75 -25.95 -18.72 -0.74
N GLU A 76 -24.83 -18.06 -1.00
CA GLU A 76 -24.07 -18.21 -2.25
C GLU A 76 -23.27 -19.52 -2.33
N LEU A 77 -22.73 -19.99 -1.21
CA LEU A 77 -21.86 -21.17 -1.14
C LEU A 77 -22.64 -22.42 -0.73
N GLU A 78 -22.48 -23.52 -1.47
CA GLU A 78 -23.15 -24.80 -1.17
C GLU A 78 -22.80 -25.36 0.22
N LYS A 79 -21.56 -25.16 0.68
CA LYS A 79 -21.13 -25.54 2.04
C LYS A 79 -21.96 -24.85 3.14
N ASP A 80 -22.37 -23.61 2.88
CA ASP A 80 -23.12 -22.79 3.81
C ASP A 80 -24.58 -23.21 3.86
N LYS A 81 -25.16 -23.52 2.69
CA LYS A 81 -26.50 -24.12 2.58
C LYS A 81 -26.57 -25.43 3.36
N ALA A 82 -25.60 -26.33 3.12
CA ALA A 82 -25.51 -27.60 3.82
C ALA A 82 -25.37 -27.41 5.35
N TRP A 83 -24.58 -26.43 5.79
CA TRP A 83 -24.43 -26.12 7.21
C TRP A 83 -25.74 -25.60 7.86
N ILE A 84 -26.44 -24.70 7.17
CA ILE A 84 -27.73 -24.14 7.64
C ILE A 84 -28.75 -25.25 7.79
N LEU A 85 -28.95 -26.07 6.74
CA LEU A 85 -29.95 -27.14 6.73
C LEU A 85 -29.60 -28.26 7.71
N SER A 86 -28.32 -28.64 7.85
CA SER A 86 -27.90 -29.63 8.85
C SER A 86 -28.04 -29.15 10.29
N THR A 87 -27.99 -27.83 10.53
CA THR A 87 -28.26 -27.25 11.85
C THR A 87 -29.75 -27.27 12.17
N GLU A 88 -30.60 -27.08 11.15
CA GLU A 88 -32.06 -27.17 11.26
C GLU A 88 -32.53 -28.58 11.59
N SER A 89 -32.04 -29.59 10.87
CA SER A 89 -32.46 -30.99 11.01
C SER A 89 -31.86 -31.71 12.22
N LYS A 90 -31.09 -31.02 13.06
CA LYS A 90 -30.40 -31.62 14.19
C LYS A 90 -31.32 -31.77 15.40
N ASP A 91 -31.89 -32.95 15.58
CA ASP A 91 -32.84 -33.26 16.67
C ASP A 91 -32.24 -33.11 18.07
N SER A 92 -30.91 -33.23 18.20
CA SER A 92 -30.21 -33.05 19.47
C SER A 92 -30.19 -31.59 19.97
N LEU A 93 -30.76 -30.64 19.24
CA LEU A 93 -30.77 -29.22 19.58
C LEU A 93 -32.18 -28.71 19.81
N THR A 94 -32.36 -27.92 20.86
CA THR A 94 -33.63 -27.19 21.07
C THR A 94 -33.81 -26.07 20.02
N LEU A 95 -35.04 -25.60 19.82
CA LEU A 95 -35.33 -24.50 18.89
C LEU A 95 -34.49 -23.24 19.18
N GLU A 96 -34.31 -22.91 20.46
CA GLU A 96 -33.47 -21.79 20.89
C GLU A 96 -31.99 -22.01 20.55
N GLN A 97 -31.48 -23.24 20.69
CA GLN A 97 -30.11 -23.58 20.30
C GLN A 97 -29.91 -23.53 18.79
N LYS A 98 -30.89 -24.00 18.01
CA LYS A 98 -30.89 -23.89 16.54
C LYS A 98 -30.86 -22.42 16.12
N ALA A 99 -31.74 -21.59 16.67
CA ALA A 99 -31.78 -20.15 16.39
C ALA A 99 -30.46 -19.44 16.76
N ARG A 100 -29.86 -19.75 17.92
CA ARG A 100 -28.56 -19.19 18.33
C ARG A 100 -27.41 -19.62 17.43
N ARG A 101 -27.38 -20.88 16.98
CA ARG A 101 -26.36 -21.35 16.04
C ARG A 101 -26.48 -20.65 14.70
N LEU A 102 -27.70 -20.52 14.17
CA LEU A 102 -27.95 -19.77 12.94
C LEU A 102 -27.54 -18.30 13.09
N ALA A 103 -27.89 -17.65 14.20
CA ALA A 103 -27.51 -16.27 14.47
C ALA A 103 -25.98 -16.07 14.49
N ARG A 104 -25.24 -16.96 15.16
CA ARG A 104 -23.76 -16.93 15.18
C ARG A 104 -23.16 -17.18 13.80
N PHE A 105 -23.75 -18.09 13.02
CA PHE A 105 -23.30 -18.35 11.66
C PHE A 105 -23.49 -17.13 10.76
N LEU A 106 -24.64 -16.46 10.85
CA LEU A 106 -24.87 -15.21 10.13
C LEU A 106 -23.93 -14.11 10.59
N ALA A 107 -23.70 -13.98 11.90
CA ALA A 107 -22.77 -13.00 12.46
C ALA A 107 -21.34 -13.20 11.95
N LYS A 108 -20.88 -14.44 11.79
CA LYS A 108 -19.54 -14.74 11.21
C LYS A 108 -19.37 -14.30 9.76
N LYS A 109 -20.47 -14.05 9.05
CA LYS A 109 -20.46 -13.62 7.65
C LYS A 109 -20.57 -12.11 7.49
N VAL A 110 -20.71 -11.37 8.58
CA VAL A 110 -20.81 -9.91 8.56
C VAL A 110 -19.56 -9.33 9.19
N GLU A 111 -19.03 -8.29 8.55
CA GLU A 111 -17.92 -7.51 9.06
C GLU A 111 -18.33 -6.85 10.39
N ILE A 112 -17.50 -6.99 11.42
CA ILE A 112 -17.76 -6.33 12.70
C ILE A 112 -17.56 -4.82 12.52
N PRO A 113 -18.37 -3.97 13.19
CA PRO A 113 -18.29 -2.52 13.01
C PRO A 113 -16.89 -1.94 13.24
N SER A 114 -16.09 -2.50 14.17
CA SER A 114 -14.73 -2.05 14.44
C SER A 114 -13.65 -2.63 13.51
N HIS A 115 -13.99 -3.36 12.44
CA HIS A 115 -12.98 -4.03 11.60
C HIS A 115 -11.87 -3.08 11.12
N VAL A 116 -12.25 -1.91 10.59
CA VAL A 116 -11.32 -0.85 10.17
C VAL A 116 -10.42 -0.40 11.33
N SER A 117 -11.01 -0.12 12.49
CA SER A 117 -10.27 0.25 13.72
C SER A 117 -9.29 -0.84 14.14
N VAL A 118 -9.70 -2.11 14.09
CA VAL A 118 -8.86 -3.26 14.45
C VAL A 118 -7.69 -3.43 13.50
N GLU A 119 -7.88 -3.22 12.19
CA GLU A 119 -6.78 -3.22 11.22
C GLU A 119 -5.77 -2.11 11.54
N HIS A 120 -6.23 -0.88 11.79
CA HIS A 120 -5.35 0.21 12.20
C HIS A 120 -4.66 -0.06 13.54
N PHE A 121 -5.31 -0.72 14.51
CA PHE A 121 -4.68 -1.10 15.78
C PHE A 121 -3.59 -2.16 15.61
N ARG A 122 -3.75 -3.10 14.67
CA ARG A 122 -2.70 -4.07 14.34
C ARG A 122 -1.49 -3.40 13.72
N GLU A 123 -1.71 -2.48 12.78
CA GLU A 123 -0.62 -1.72 12.17
C GLU A 123 0.07 -0.80 13.19
N PHE A 124 -0.71 -0.18 14.08
CA PHE A 124 -0.21 0.61 15.20
C PHE A 124 0.74 -0.18 16.09
N LEU A 125 0.43 -1.44 16.40
CA LEU A 125 1.32 -2.32 17.17
C LEU A 125 2.63 -2.66 16.45
N GLY A 126 2.64 -2.58 15.11
CA GLY A 126 3.87 -2.67 14.32
C GLY A 126 4.75 -1.42 14.41
N ILE A 127 4.20 -0.29 14.88
CA ILE A 127 4.91 0.99 15.04
C ILE A 127 5.30 1.22 16.50
N ILE A 128 4.36 0.98 17.42
CA ILE A 128 4.51 1.15 18.87
C ILE A 128 4.41 -0.23 19.51
N TYR A 129 5.56 -0.76 19.90
CA TYR A 129 5.68 -2.12 20.44
C TYR A 129 6.29 -2.16 21.84
N THR A 130 6.65 -1.01 22.40
CA THR A 130 7.17 -0.88 23.77
C THR A 130 6.23 -0.08 24.67
N ASP A 131 6.21 -0.40 25.97
CA ASP A 131 5.42 0.35 26.95
C ASP A 131 5.83 1.83 27.02
N SER A 132 7.12 2.14 26.86
CA SER A 132 7.62 3.52 26.86
C SER A 132 7.09 4.34 25.67
N GLU A 133 7.09 3.76 24.48
CA GLU A 133 6.56 4.42 23.28
C GLU A 133 5.04 4.59 23.40
N LEU A 134 4.34 3.56 23.88
CA LEU A 134 2.89 3.61 24.08
C LEU A 134 2.52 4.70 25.09
N LEU A 135 3.23 4.79 26.22
CA LEU A 135 3.01 5.83 27.22
C LEU A 135 3.29 7.23 26.66
N SER A 136 4.41 7.40 25.95
CA SER A 136 4.76 8.69 25.32
C SER A 136 3.72 9.12 24.30
N PHE A 137 3.23 8.18 23.49
CA PHE A 137 2.17 8.42 22.52
C PHE A 137 0.85 8.79 23.21
N ILE A 138 0.42 8.05 24.23
CA ILE A 138 -0.83 8.32 24.95
C ILE A 138 -0.80 9.70 25.63
N GLU A 139 0.33 10.06 26.25
CA GLU A 139 0.49 11.33 26.96
C GLU A 139 0.31 12.52 26.01
N ASN A 140 0.93 12.47 24.82
CA ASN A 140 0.80 13.53 23.82
C ASN A 140 1.01 13.01 22.39
N PRO A 141 -0.07 12.53 21.72
CA PRO A 141 0.06 11.96 20.38
C PRO A 141 0.58 12.96 19.34
N GLN A 142 0.20 14.23 19.45
CA GLN A 142 0.64 15.27 18.52
C GLN A 142 2.15 15.50 18.64
N LYS A 143 2.67 15.58 19.87
CA LYS A 143 4.12 15.70 20.11
C LYS A 143 4.86 14.45 19.65
N TYR A 144 4.30 13.27 19.86
CA TYR A 144 4.88 12.02 19.39
C TYR A 144 5.03 12.02 17.86
N ILE A 145 3.96 12.29 17.12
CA ILE A 145 3.98 12.38 15.65
C ILE A 145 5.02 13.41 15.18
N ASN A 146 5.07 14.59 15.80
CA ASN A 146 6.01 15.65 15.41
C ASN A 146 7.48 15.34 15.72
N SER A 147 7.75 14.45 16.68
CA SER A 147 9.11 14.09 17.12
C SER A 147 9.69 12.85 16.44
N HIS A 148 8.91 12.18 15.59
CA HIS A 148 9.33 10.98 14.86
C HIS A 148 9.34 11.18 13.34
N PRO A 149 10.22 12.07 12.81
CA PRO A 149 10.27 12.37 11.37
C PRO A 149 10.74 11.18 10.51
N ASN A 150 11.34 10.15 11.12
CA ASN A 150 11.84 8.96 10.43
C ASN A 150 10.75 7.95 10.09
N LEU A 151 9.54 8.10 10.65
CA LEU A 151 8.41 7.25 10.31
C LEU A 151 7.90 7.59 8.90
N THR A 152 7.44 6.57 8.18
CA THR A 152 6.85 6.79 6.85
C THR A 152 5.54 7.55 6.96
N ALA A 153 5.13 8.24 5.88
CA ALA A 153 3.84 8.95 5.85
C ALA A 153 2.66 8.01 6.20
N HIS A 154 2.71 6.75 5.73
CA HIS A 154 1.73 5.73 6.06
C HIS A 154 1.69 5.44 7.57
N GLN A 155 2.85 5.21 8.19
CA GLN A 155 2.92 4.95 9.64
C GLN A 155 2.40 6.15 10.46
N LEU A 156 2.79 7.37 10.10
CA LEU A 156 2.27 8.58 10.75
C LEU A 156 0.74 8.68 10.61
N GLN A 157 0.20 8.28 9.46
CA GLN A 157 -1.24 8.31 9.21
C GLN A 157 -2.00 7.26 10.02
N VAL A 158 -1.44 6.05 10.20
CA VAL A 158 -1.96 5.02 11.11
C VAL A 158 -2.00 5.55 12.54
N LEU A 159 -0.90 6.15 13.02
CA LEU A 159 -0.86 6.77 14.35
C LEU A 159 -1.95 7.83 14.52
N GLN A 160 -2.17 8.67 13.51
CA GLN A 160 -3.27 9.64 13.53
C GLN A 160 -4.64 8.97 13.61
N PHE A 161 -4.92 7.95 12.79
CA PHE A 161 -6.22 7.28 12.79
C PHE A 161 -6.52 6.68 14.16
N VAL A 162 -5.55 5.96 14.73
CA VAL A 162 -5.68 5.37 16.07
C VAL A 162 -5.86 6.42 17.16
N ALA A 163 -5.08 7.51 17.13
CA ALA A 163 -5.22 8.57 18.13
C ALA A 163 -6.61 9.22 18.12
N ASN A 164 -7.17 9.45 16.92
CA ASN A 164 -8.47 10.09 16.78
C ASN A 164 -9.65 9.10 16.89
N ASP A 165 -9.41 7.79 16.95
CA ASP A 165 -10.46 6.79 17.10
C ASP A 165 -11.08 6.82 18.51
N PRO A 166 -12.40 7.07 18.65
CA PRO A 166 -13.06 7.03 19.96
C PRO A 166 -12.92 5.69 20.68
N VAL A 167 -12.83 4.57 19.95
CA VAL A 167 -12.66 3.22 20.50
C VAL A 167 -11.32 3.14 21.22
N PHE A 168 -10.22 3.52 20.54
CA PHE A 168 -8.87 3.50 21.13
C PHE A 168 -8.83 4.23 22.46
N ASN A 169 -9.38 5.45 22.48
CA ASN A 169 -9.35 6.32 23.65
C ASN A 169 -10.15 5.77 24.85
N ARG A 170 -11.14 4.89 24.59
CA ARG A 170 -12.00 4.27 25.61
C ARG A 170 -11.51 2.90 26.08
N LEU A 171 -10.50 2.31 25.44
CA LEU A 171 -9.96 1.02 25.89
C LEU A 171 -9.37 1.14 27.31
N PRO A 172 -9.59 0.18 28.22
CA PRO A 172 -9.14 0.27 29.61
C PRO A 172 -7.64 0.55 29.79
N SER A 173 -6.81 -0.12 28.99
CA SER A 173 -5.35 0.06 28.92
C SER A 173 -4.93 1.43 28.40
N ILE A 174 -5.78 2.15 27.67
CA ILE A 174 -5.51 3.48 27.13
C ILE A 174 -6.12 4.54 28.04
N ASN A 175 -7.44 4.52 28.18
CA ASN A 175 -8.27 5.42 29.00
C ASN A 175 -7.82 6.90 28.88
N ARG A 176 -7.73 7.38 27.64
CA ARG A 176 -7.26 8.72 27.31
C ARG A 176 -8.46 9.66 27.21
N VAL A 177 -8.48 10.71 28.03
CA VAL A 177 -9.49 11.77 27.94
C VAL A 177 -9.12 12.71 26.80
N VAL A 178 -9.95 12.75 25.76
CA VAL A 178 -9.76 13.61 24.59
C VAL A 178 -10.68 14.82 24.68
N PRO A 179 -10.16 16.06 24.68
CA PRO A 179 -11.00 17.24 24.59
C PRO A 179 -11.78 17.24 23.27
N SER A 180 -13.03 17.73 23.29
CA SER A 180 -13.97 17.63 22.17
C SER A 180 -13.54 18.32 20.86
N ASN A 181 -12.50 19.17 20.90
CA ASN A 181 -12.00 19.93 19.76
C ASN A 181 -10.53 19.61 19.41
N THR A 182 -9.98 18.52 19.92
CA THR A 182 -8.58 18.15 19.66
C THR A 182 -8.52 17.05 18.61
N PHE A 183 -8.25 17.46 17.37
CA PHE A 183 -7.86 16.53 16.30
C PHE A 183 -6.34 16.44 16.25
N ILE A 184 -5.81 15.22 16.21
CA ILE A 184 -4.38 14.96 16.05
C ILE A 184 -4.07 14.96 14.54
N TYR A 185 -3.12 15.77 14.11
CA TYR A 185 -2.74 15.89 12.70
C TYR A 185 -1.37 15.29 12.42
N THR A 186 -1.24 14.59 11.29
CA THR A 186 0.04 14.44 10.60
C THR A 186 0.36 15.71 9.80
N PRO A 187 1.63 15.93 9.41
CA PRO A 187 1.96 17.02 8.49
C PRO A 187 1.12 16.99 7.20
N LEU A 188 0.89 15.79 6.64
CA LEU A 188 0.08 15.62 5.43
C LEU A 188 -1.38 16.05 5.66
N THR A 189 -1.99 15.57 6.75
CA THR A 189 -3.38 15.93 7.11
C THR A 189 -3.52 17.40 7.44
N ALA A 190 -2.54 18.02 8.09
CA ALA A 190 -2.57 19.45 8.38
C ALA A 190 -2.65 20.30 7.10
N HIS A 191 -1.89 19.93 6.06
CA HIS A 191 -1.94 20.62 4.76
C HIS A 191 -3.24 20.37 4.00
N MET A 192 -3.78 19.15 4.08
CA MET A 192 -5.09 18.84 3.48
C MET A 192 -6.25 19.56 4.19
N ALA A 193 -6.19 19.67 5.53
CA ALA A 193 -7.21 20.35 6.32
C ALA A 193 -7.32 21.86 5.99
N GLN A 194 -6.21 22.51 5.61
CA GLN A 194 -6.21 23.91 5.18
C GLN A 194 -7.05 24.19 3.93
N LEU A 195 -7.38 23.16 3.14
CA LEU A 195 -8.23 23.33 1.96
C LEU A 195 -9.69 23.60 2.33
N GLY A 196 -10.15 23.19 3.52
CA GLY A 196 -11.53 23.40 3.98
C GLY A 196 -12.58 22.72 3.08
N LEU A 197 -12.25 21.53 2.57
CA LEU A 197 -13.02 20.81 1.54
C LEU A 197 -14.43 20.40 1.97
N ASP A 198 -14.69 20.33 3.27
CA ASP A 198 -16.01 20.12 3.85
C ASP A 198 -17.02 21.21 3.44
N ASN A 199 -16.53 22.38 3.03
CA ASN A 199 -17.33 23.49 2.55
C ASN A 199 -17.53 23.51 1.02
N TYR A 200 -16.86 22.63 0.28
CA TYR A 200 -16.92 22.60 -1.18
C TYR A 200 -18.12 21.78 -1.66
N GLY A 201 -18.65 22.11 -2.83
CA GLY A 201 -19.66 21.30 -3.52
C GLY A 201 -19.05 20.39 -4.58
N SER A 202 -19.64 19.22 -4.81
CA SER A 202 -19.26 18.37 -5.95
C SER A 202 -20.32 18.42 -7.06
N MET A 203 -19.91 18.80 -8.27
CA MET A 203 -20.78 18.93 -9.44
C MET A 203 -21.31 17.57 -9.93
N ASP A 204 -20.56 16.51 -9.66
CA ASP A 204 -20.87 15.13 -10.06
C ASP A 204 -21.53 14.31 -8.94
N ALA A 205 -21.79 14.91 -7.76
CA ALA A 205 -22.41 14.20 -6.63
C ALA A 205 -23.73 13.53 -7.00
N LEU A 206 -24.59 14.21 -7.77
CA LEU A 206 -25.89 13.64 -8.19
C LEU A 206 -25.74 12.49 -9.19
N ARG A 207 -24.64 12.43 -9.93
CA ARG A 207 -24.32 11.32 -10.84
C ARG A 207 -23.77 10.11 -10.08
N PHE A 208 -23.10 10.34 -8.95
CA PHE A 208 -22.50 9.33 -8.09
C PHE A 208 -23.15 9.32 -6.70
N ASP A 209 -24.48 9.27 -6.65
CA ASP A 209 -25.25 9.37 -5.40
C ASP A 209 -24.95 8.23 -4.41
N HIS A 210 -24.59 7.05 -4.92
CA HIS A 210 -24.14 5.88 -4.17
C HIS A 210 -22.76 6.07 -3.52
N CYS A 211 -21.98 7.07 -3.96
CA CYS A 211 -20.70 7.42 -3.33
C CYS A 211 -20.86 8.47 -2.22
N ILE A 212 -22.04 9.07 -2.03
CA ILE A 212 -22.25 10.07 -0.97
C ILE A 212 -22.30 9.37 0.39
N ASN A 213 -21.60 9.93 1.38
CA ASN A 213 -21.72 9.46 2.76
C ASN A 213 -23.19 9.57 3.22
N PRO A 214 -23.85 8.46 3.62
CA PRO A 214 -25.25 8.45 4.01
C PRO A 214 -25.60 9.46 5.10
N ASP A 215 -24.70 9.68 6.06
CA ASP A 215 -24.94 10.56 7.22
C ASP A 215 -24.98 12.05 6.83
N PHE A 216 -24.44 12.41 5.67
CA PHE A 216 -24.36 13.80 5.19
C PHE A 216 -25.09 14.01 3.86
N LYS A 217 -25.91 13.03 3.43
CA LYS A 217 -26.44 12.98 2.06
C LYS A 217 -27.19 14.25 1.64
N GLU A 218 -28.05 14.77 2.52
CA GLU A 218 -28.85 15.97 2.23
C GLU A 218 -27.98 17.21 2.04
N ASP A 219 -27.02 17.44 2.95
CA ASP A 219 -26.06 18.56 2.88
C ASP A 219 -25.19 18.49 1.61
N ILE A 220 -24.71 17.29 1.23
CA ILE A 220 -23.92 17.12 -0.01
C ILE A 220 -24.76 17.41 -1.24
N ILE A 221 -26.00 16.91 -1.29
CA ILE A 221 -26.94 17.19 -2.38
C ILE A 221 -27.24 18.68 -2.48
N GLU A 222 -27.47 19.36 -1.36
CA GLU A 222 -27.69 20.81 -1.35
C GLU A 222 -26.46 21.58 -1.87
N LYS A 223 -25.26 21.23 -1.40
CA LYS A 223 -24.00 21.81 -1.88
C LYS A 223 -23.76 21.58 -3.37
N SER A 224 -24.17 20.43 -3.91
CA SER A 224 -24.07 20.09 -5.34
C SER A 224 -25.00 20.92 -6.23
N LYS A 225 -26.12 21.41 -5.68
CA LYS A 225 -27.15 22.18 -6.39
C LYS A 225 -26.89 23.69 -6.43
N LYS A 226 -25.86 24.19 -5.74
CA LYS A 226 -25.52 25.61 -5.75
C LYS A 226 -25.28 26.07 -7.19
N THR A 227 -26.18 26.89 -7.71
CA THR A 227 -26.16 27.40 -9.10
C THR A 227 -24.90 28.24 -9.31
N TYR A 228 -24.03 27.79 -10.21
CA TYR A 228 -22.79 28.49 -10.55
C TYR A 228 -22.99 29.43 -11.75
N HIS A 229 -22.53 30.67 -11.63
CA HIS A 229 -22.63 31.71 -12.67
C HIS A 229 -21.28 32.21 -13.19
N GLY A 230 -20.17 31.53 -12.89
CA GLY A 230 -18.84 31.90 -13.41
C GLY A 230 -18.44 31.13 -14.68
N PRO A 231 -17.20 31.32 -15.18
CA PRO A 231 -16.70 30.59 -16.34
C PRO A 231 -16.63 29.08 -16.08
N GLN A 232 -17.05 28.26 -17.06
CA GLN A 232 -16.96 26.79 -16.95
C GLN A 232 -15.57 26.35 -16.50
N VAL A 233 -15.51 25.43 -15.53
CA VAL A 233 -14.26 24.75 -15.16
C VAL A 233 -13.73 24.06 -16.42
N ILE A 234 -12.59 24.52 -16.90
CA ILE A 234 -12.00 24.01 -18.14
C ILE A 234 -11.43 22.61 -17.83
N GLY A 235 -11.81 21.61 -18.62
CA GLY A 235 -11.34 20.23 -18.49
C GLY A 235 -12.44 19.26 -18.07
N MET A 236 -13.40 19.00 -18.96
CA MET A 236 -14.38 17.92 -18.74
C MET A 236 -13.79 16.60 -19.22
N GLY A 237 -13.11 15.90 -18.31
CA GLY A 237 -12.58 14.55 -18.52
C GLY A 237 -11.26 14.32 -17.80
N VAL A 238 -11.06 13.10 -17.34
CA VAL A 238 -9.73 12.63 -16.93
C VAL A 238 -8.81 12.67 -18.14
N GLN A 239 -7.60 13.18 -17.93
CA GLN A 239 -6.55 13.19 -18.95
C GLN A 239 -5.62 12.01 -18.71
N SER A 240 -5.11 11.42 -19.79
CA SER A 240 -4.11 10.36 -19.71
C SER A 240 -2.77 10.84 -19.13
N SER A 241 -2.50 12.15 -19.20
CA SER A 241 -1.34 12.78 -18.60
C SER A 241 -1.67 14.23 -18.22
N TYR A 242 -1.20 14.66 -17.04
CA TYR A 242 -1.22 16.05 -16.60
C TYR A 242 0.20 16.59 -16.51
N ASP A 243 0.36 17.90 -16.70
CA ASP A 243 1.60 18.61 -16.37
C ASP A 243 1.40 19.52 -15.15
N ARG A 244 2.49 19.91 -14.47
CA ARG A 244 2.45 20.72 -13.24
C ARG A 244 1.72 22.06 -13.41
N GLN A 245 1.79 22.70 -14.59
CA GLN A 245 1.11 23.99 -14.87
C GLN A 245 -0.39 23.79 -15.04
N SER A 246 -0.80 22.73 -15.74
CA SER A 246 -2.22 22.36 -15.89
C SER A 246 -2.87 22.09 -14.52
N ILE A 247 -2.18 21.34 -13.65
CA ILE A 247 -2.61 21.05 -12.28
C ILE A 247 -2.82 22.35 -11.49
N ALA A 248 -1.84 23.26 -11.51
CA ALA A 248 -1.91 24.55 -10.80
C ALA A 248 -3.07 25.42 -11.28
N LYS A 249 -3.30 25.46 -12.60
CA LYS A 249 -4.38 26.24 -13.21
C LYS A 249 -5.75 25.73 -12.76
N THR A 250 -5.96 24.41 -12.82
CA THR A 250 -7.22 23.78 -12.36
C THR A 250 -7.42 23.99 -10.86
N ALA A 251 -6.38 23.77 -10.04
CA ALA A 251 -6.44 23.96 -8.60
C ALA A 251 -6.86 25.38 -8.21
N SER A 252 -6.28 26.40 -8.85
CA SER A 252 -6.63 27.81 -8.64
C SER A 252 -8.12 28.09 -8.95
N GLN A 253 -8.65 27.49 -10.02
CA GLN A 253 -10.07 27.63 -10.37
C GLN A 253 -10.98 26.95 -9.34
N VAL A 254 -10.70 25.69 -8.97
CA VAL A 254 -11.50 24.96 -7.97
C VAL A 254 -11.48 25.67 -6.63
N LYS A 255 -10.31 26.14 -6.18
CA LYS A 255 -10.15 26.89 -4.91
C LYS A 255 -10.95 28.19 -4.91
N LYS A 256 -10.97 28.92 -6.03
CA LYS A 256 -11.77 30.15 -6.18
C LYS A 256 -13.27 29.86 -6.20
N MET A 257 -13.67 28.77 -6.84
CA MET A 257 -15.08 28.45 -7.06
C MET A 257 -15.73 27.68 -5.90
N GLN A 258 -14.92 27.03 -5.06
CA GLN A 258 -15.39 26.11 -4.02
C GLN A 258 -16.33 25.01 -4.54
N ILE A 259 -16.19 24.66 -5.83
CA ILE A 259 -16.94 23.59 -6.47
C ILE A 259 -16.04 22.86 -7.45
N GLY A 260 -16.16 21.54 -7.52
CA GLY A 260 -15.29 20.68 -8.34
C GLY A 260 -15.97 19.39 -8.76
N ALA A 261 -15.20 18.51 -9.38
CA ALA A 261 -15.55 17.13 -9.70
C ALA A 261 -14.38 16.23 -9.29
N CYS A 262 -14.57 14.92 -9.28
CA CYS A 262 -13.55 13.94 -8.87
C CYS A 262 -12.12 14.28 -9.33
N HIS A 263 -11.92 14.50 -10.63
CA HIS A 263 -10.59 14.76 -11.21
C HIS A 263 -10.02 16.16 -10.92
N THR A 264 -10.87 17.18 -10.74
CA THR A 264 -10.39 18.54 -10.43
C THR A 264 -10.06 18.70 -8.95
N PHE A 265 -10.75 17.96 -8.08
CA PHE A 265 -10.41 17.85 -6.67
C PHE A 265 -9.05 17.17 -6.47
N ALA A 266 -8.75 16.09 -7.19
CA ALA A 266 -7.42 15.48 -7.17
C ALA A 266 -6.32 16.47 -7.59
N GLN A 267 -6.54 17.26 -8.65
CA GLN A 267 -5.59 18.31 -9.04
C GLN A 267 -5.43 19.40 -7.98
N LEU A 268 -6.51 19.79 -7.27
CA LEU A 268 -6.44 20.74 -6.16
C LEU A 268 -5.53 20.23 -5.03
N ALA A 269 -5.67 18.97 -4.60
CA ALA A 269 -4.80 18.41 -3.59
C ALA A 269 -3.36 18.24 -4.08
N ALA A 270 -3.17 17.81 -5.33
CA ALA A 270 -1.84 17.70 -5.90
C ALA A 270 -1.11 19.04 -5.88
N ASP A 271 -1.77 20.12 -6.32
CA ASP A 271 -1.19 21.47 -6.26
C ASP A 271 -0.86 21.90 -4.82
N GLN A 272 -1.75 21.65 -3.86
CA GLN A 272 -1.54 21.98 -2.44
C GLN A 272 -0.31 21.25 -1.88
N LEU A 273 -0.20 19.95 -2.11
CA LEU A 273 0.89 19.13 -1.58
C LEU A 273 2.21 19.43 -2.30
N LEU A 274 2.22 19.50 -3.63
CA LEU A 274 3.41 19.82 -4.42
C LEU A 274 3.95 21.21 -4.08
N THR A 275 3.07 22.23 -3.97
CA THR A 275 3.46 23.57 -3.55
C THR A 275 4.05 23.58 -2.13
N SER A 276 3.52 22.75 -1.23
CA SER A 276 4.03 22.63 0.15
C SER A 276 5.41 21.98 0.18
N ILE A 277 5.67 20.99 -0.69
CA ILE A 277 7.00 20.38 -0.87
C ILE A 277 7.98 21.39 -1.49
N GLU A 278 7.57 22.09 -2.55
CA GLU A 278 8.37 23.14 -3.22
C GLU A 278 8.79 24.25 -2.25
N LYS A 279 7.90 24.62 -1.32
CA LYS A 279 8.15 25.60 -0.25
C LYS A 279 8.86 25.03 0.98
N ARG A 280 9.23 23.75 0.99
CA ARG A 280 9.86 23.04 2.12
C ARG A 280 9.01 23.05 3.40
N GLN A 281 7.69 23.13 3.26
CA GLN A 281 6.72 23.05 4.36
C GLN A 281 6.21 21.63 4.59
N LEU A 282 6.50 20.73 3.65
CA LEU A 282 6.24 19.31 3.72
C LEU A 282 7.50 18.59 3.23
N ASN A 283 7.86 17.48 3.88
CA ASN A 283 9.00 16.67 3.44
C ASN A 283 8.77 16.15 2.01
N PRO A 284 9.82 16.00 1.20
CA PRO A 284 9.71 15.37 -0.12
C PRO A 284 9.04 14.00 0.00
N MET A 285 8.08 13.74 -0.87
CA MET A 285 7.37 12.47 -0.96
C MET A 285 6.98 12.20 -2.41
N HIS A 286 6.82 10.93 -2.74
CA HIS A 286 6.33 10.52 -4.05
C HIS A 286 4.82 10.73 -4.11
N ILE A 287 4.36 11.49 -5.10
CA ILE A 287 2.96 11.78 -5.38
C ILE A 287 2.67 11.35 -6.81
N LYS A 288 1.80 10.33 -6.95
CA LYS A 288 1.22 9.93 -8.23
C LYS A 288 -0.24 10.37 -8.29
N LEU A 289 -0.65 11.01 -9.37
CA LEU A 289 -2.06 11.19 -9.71
C LEU A 289 -2.48 9.96 -10.52
N VAL A 290 -3.44 9.19 -10.00
CA VAL A 290 -3.90 7.97 -10.67
C VAL A 290 -5.39 8.06 -10.98
N SER A 291 -5.79 7.39 -12.05
CA SER A 291 -7.17 7.36 -12.50
C SER A 291 -7.65 5.92 -12.73
N HIS A 292 -8.88 5.62 -12.32
CA HIS A 292 -9.49 4.31 -12.55
C HIS A 292 -9.97 4.16 -14.01
N LYS A 293 -9.53 3.10 -14.69
CA LYS A 293 -9.91 2.77 -16.07
C LYS A 293 -11.08 1.79 -16.09
N GLY A 294 -12.30 2.32 -15.99
CA GLY A 294 -13.54 1.55 -16.12
C GLY A 294 -14.77 2.46 -16.28
N GLY A 295 -15.73 2.04 -17.10
CA GLY A 295 -16.90 2.84 -17.47
C GLY A 295 -17.78 3.31 -16.29
N LEU A 296 -18.59 4.34 -16.57
CA LEU A 296 -19.38 5.25 -15.71
C LEU A 296 -18.68 6.49 -15.14
N GLY A 297 -17.37 6.64 -15.35
CA GLY A 297 -16.63 7.87 -15.08
C GLY A 297 -15.33 7.54 -14.36
N SER A 298 -14.20 7.84 -14.98
CA SER A 298 -12.87 7.68 -14.39
C SER A 298 -12.75 8.57 -13.15
N HIS A 299 -12.63 7.95 -11.96
CA HIS A 299 -12.30 8.64 -10.72
C HIS A 299 -10.78 8.85 -10.63
N THR A 300 -10.34 10.01 -10.16
CA THR A 300 -8.93 10.34 -9.99
C THR A 300 -8.66 10.69 -8.54
N PHE A 301 -7.55 10.17 -8.00
CA PHE A 301 -7.07 10.46 -6.65
C PHE A 301 -5.53 10.40 -6.66
N LEU A 302 -4.91 10.70 -5.53
CA LEU A 302 -3.45 10.64 -5.41
C LEU A 302 -3.04 9.36 -4.67
N LEU A 303 -1.93 8.77 -5.10
CA LEU A 303 -1.16 7.82 -4.30
C LEU A 303 0.06 8.53 -3.73
N ILE A 304 0.25 8.43 -2.42
CA ILE A 304 1.42 8.95 -1.71
C ILE A 304 2.33 7.80 -1.31
N ASN A 305 3.63 7.98 -1.51
CA ASN A 305 4.68 7.00 -1.24
C ASN A 305 4.54 5.67 -2.00
N HIS A 306 3.84 5.68 -3.13
CA HIS A 306 3.79 4.53 -4.04
C HIS A 306 4.97 4.61 -5.03
N ASN A 307 6.08 3.97 -4.71
CA ASN A 307 7.33 4.05 -5.49
C ASN A 307 7.45 3.05 -6.64
N SER A 308 6.41 2.24 -6.88
CA SER A 308 6.37 1.26 -7.98
C SER A 308 5.60 1.81 -9.18
N ASP A 309 5.94 1.33 -10.37
CA ASP A 309 5.13 1.54 -11.59
C ASP A 309 3.96 0.54 -11.68
N ASP A 310 3.97 -0.52 -10.88
CA ASP A 310 2.87 -1.49 -10.76
C ASP A 310 1.78 -0.93 -9.84
N LEU A 311 0.70 -0.42 -10.43
CA LEU A 311 -0.45 0.11 -9.69
C LEU A 311 -1.44 -0.97 -9.20
N THR A 312 -1.06 -2.25 -9.23
CA THR A 312 -1.88 -3.34 -8.67
C THR A 312 -1.56 -3.64 -7.21
N ASP A 313 -0.36 -3.28 -6.74
CA ASP A 313 0.07 -3.46 -5.35
C ASP A 313 0.07 -2.13 -4.60
N LEU A 314 -1.07 -1.82 -3.98
CA LEU A 314 -1.28 -0.58 -3.23
C LEU A 314 -0.93 -0.74 -1.75
N SER A 315 -0.17 -1.76 -1.37
CA SER A 315 0.20 -1.99 0.03
C SER A 315 1.12 -0.90 0.56
N GLY A 316 0.82 -0.36 1.75
CA GLY A 316 1.62 0.69 2.38
C GLY A 316 1.54 2.07 1.73
N CYS A 317 0.72 2.25 0.69
CA CYS A 317 0.47 3.56 0.10
C CYS A 317 -0.68 4.28 0.82
N LEU A 318 -0.68 5.62 0.73
CA LEU A 318 -1.84 6.42 1.16
C LEU A 318 -2.61 6.91 -0.06
N PHE A 319 -3.93 6.84 0.05
CA PHE A 319 -4.86 7.42 -0.91
C PHE A 319 -5.18 8.84 -0.45
N VAL A 320 -4.92 9.84 -1.28
CA VAL A 320 -5.43 11.20 -1.03
C VAL A 320 -6.56 11.50 -2.01
N ASP A 321 -7.77 11.54 -1.48
CA ASP A 321 -9.00 11.73 -2.22
C ASP A 321 -9.82 12.89 -1.62
N PRO A 322 -9.65 14.11 -2.16
CA PRO A 322 -10.37 15.30 -1.71
C PRO A 322 -11.85 15.27 -2.11
N TRP A 323 -12.19 14.51 -3.15
CA TRP A 323 -13.57 14.34 -3.58
C TRP A 323 -14.35 13.53 -2.55
N ALA A 324 -13.75 12.51 -1.93
CA ALA A 324 -14.36 11.80 -0.79
C ALA A 324 -14.78 12.76 0.34
N VAL A 325 -13.98 13.79 0.64
CA VAL A 325 -14.34 14.81 1.65
C VAL A 325 -15.55 15.63 1.21
N ALA A 326 -15.56 16.09 -0.04
CA ALA A 326 -16.68 16.80 -0.64
C ALA A 326 -17.96 15.93 -0.73
N MET A 327 -17.80 14.60 -0.74
CA MET A 327 -18.88 13.62 -0.70
C MET A 327 -19.29 13.22 0.74
N GLY A 328 -18.69 13.82 1.77
CA GLY A 328 -19.08 13.69 3.17
C GLY A 328 -18.19 12.81 4.05
N TYR A 329 -17.07 12.28 3.54
CA TYR A 329 -16.08 11.52 4.34
C TYR A 329 -15.05 12.46 4.99
N ARG A 330 -15.50 13.28 5.95
CA ARG A 330 -14.75 14.43 6.47
C ARG A 330 -13.64 14.10 7.46
N ASN A 331 -13.79 13.02 8.22
CA ASN A 331 -12.98 12.75 9.42
C ASN A 331 -11.51 12.41 9.14
N THR A 332 -11.16 12.21 7.87
CA THR A 332 -9.79 11.90 7.44
C THR A 332 -9.10 13.05 6.70
N TYR A 333 -9.81 14.15 6.45
CA TYR A 333 -9.39 15.24 5.56
C TYR A 333 -8.92 14.76 4.18
N GLY A 334 -9.49 13.64 3.72
CA GLY A 334 -9.25 13.10 2.40
C GLY A 334 -8.02 12.21 2.32
N ILE A 335 -7.45 11.77 3.44
CA ILE A 335 -6.31 10.83 3.44
C ILE A 335 -6.79 9.48 3.94
N PHE A 336 -6.50 8.41 3.21
CA PHE A 336 -6.99 7.07 3.52
C PHE A 336 -5.86 6.04 3.35
N THR A 337 -6.03 4.94 4.04
CA THR A 337 -5.34 3.65 3.83
C THR A 337 -6.26 2.74 3.03
N THR A 338 -5.74 1.61 2.54
CA THR A 338 -6.58 0.56 1.92
C THR A 338 -7.73 0.11 2.83
N ALA A 339 -7.50 0.09 4.15
CA ALA A 339 -8.47 -0.37 5.15
C ALA A 339 -9.70 0.55 5.31
N ASN A 340 -9.56 1.86 5.08
CA ASN A 340 -10.62 2.84 5.35
C ASN A 340 -11.02 3.70 4.16
N TYR A 341 -10.52 3.40 2.97
CA TYR A 341 -10.89 4.12 1.77
C TYR A 341 -12.36 3.82 1.39
N PRO A 342 -13.23 4.83 1.23
CA PRO A 342 -14.67 4.61 1.03
C PRO A 342 -15.02 4.00 -0.33
N TYR A 343 -14.10 3.99 -1.29
CA TYR A 343 -14.36 3.54 -2.66
C TYR A 343 -13.43 2.38 -3.07
N PRO A 344 -13.46 1.23 -2.39
CA PRO A 344 -12.53 0.12 -2.66
C PRO A 344 -12.60 -0.37 -4.11
N GLY A 345 -13.78 -0.33 -4.74
CA GLY A 345 -13.96 -0.69 -6.15
C GLY A 345 -13.21 0.22 -7.14
N MET A 346 -12.81 1.42 -6.72
CA MET A 346 -12.06 2.38 -7.56
C MET A 346 -10.54 2.25 -7.42
N THR A 347 -10.05 1.25 -6.67
CA THR A 347 -8.60 1.02 -6.42
C THR A 347 -7.97 0.01 -7.37
N THR A 348 -8.68 -0.42 -8.41
CA THR A 348 -8.20 -1.39 -9.41
C THR A 348 -8.09 -0.75 -10.79
N ASN A 349 -7.45 -1.40 -11.77
CA ASN A 349 -7.35 -0.89 -13.15
C ASN A 349 -6.85 0.57 -13.23
N LEU A 350 -5.87 0.92 -12.40
CA LEU A 350 -5.38 2.29 -12.28
C LEU A 350 -4.39 2.60 -13.42
N GLU A 351 -4.44 3.83 -13.90
CA GLU A 351 -3.42 4.42 -14.78
C GLU A 351 -2.79 5.64 -14.11
N CYS A 352 -1.48 5.79 -14.25
CA CYS A 352 -0.76 6.96 -13.73
C CYS A 352 -0.93 8.13 -14.71
N SER A 353 -1.61 9.18 -14.28
CA SER A 353 -1.83 10.40 -15.06
C SER A 353 -0.82 11.50 -14.72
N TYR A 354 -0.10 11.42 -13.60
CA TYR A 354 1.02 12.30 -13.28
C TYR A 354 1.88 11.67 -12.18
N ASP A 355 3.19 11.90 -12.25
CA ASP A 355 4.16 11.39 -11.30
C ASP A 355 5.21 12.49 -11.08
N ASN A 356 5.41 12.91 -9.83
CA ASN A 356 6.36 13.98 -9.49
C ASN A 356 7.82 13.53 -9.47
N GLN A 357 8.09 12.24 -9.54
CA GLN A 357 9.42 11.63 -9.60
C GLN A 357 9.73 11.03 -10.98
N ALA A 358 8.74 10.97 -11.89
CA ALA A 358 8.98 10.57 -13.27
C ALA A 358 10.08 11.45 -13.90
N PRO A 359 11.03 10.85 -14.63
CA PRO A 359 12.06 11.61 -15.31
C PRO A 359 11.40 12.61 -16.25
N ILE A 360 11.78 13.88 -16.16
CA ILE A 360 11.31 14.92 -17.08
C ILE A 360 11.76 14.50 -18.47
N VAL A 361 10.85 13.90 -19.25
CA VAL A 361 11.10 13.59 -20.65
C VAL A 361 11.10 14.92 -21.39
N SER A 362 12.24 15.60 -21.39
CA SER A 362 12.49 16.63 -22.36
C SER A 362 12.42 15.93 -23.72
N THR A 363 11.44 16.27 -24.55
CA THR A 363 11.32 15.85 -25.95
C THR A 363 12.42 16.50 -26.82
N LYS A 364 13.65 16.49 -26.33
CA LYS A 364 14.87 16.81 -27.06
C LYS A 364 15.76 15.58 -27.06
N GLN A 365 15.69 14.86 -28.20
CA GLN A 365 16.70 13.98 -28.74
C GLN A 365 17.31 12.96 -27.76
N GLY A 366 16.72 11.76 -27.75
CA GLY A 366 17.43 10.55 -27.35
C GLY A 366 18.65 10.32 -28.24
N ASN A 367 19.81 10.74 -27.76
CA ASN A 367 21.14 10.36 -28.23
C ASN A 367 22.10 10.55 -27.05
N SER A 368 22.39 9.52 -26.24
CA SER A 368 23.77 9.38 -25.72
C SER A 368 24.10 8.02 -25.11
N LEU A 369 23.28 7.35 -24.30
CA LEU A 369 23.83 6.17 -23.56
C LEU A 369 24.00 4.91 -24.43
N ALA A 370 22.99 4.52 -25.22
CA ALA A 370 23.08 3.36 -26.11
C ALA A 370 24.08 3.56 -27.27
N GLN A 371 24.30 4.82 -27.67
CA GLN A 371 25.31 5.17 -28.69
C GLN A 371 26.72 5.27 -28.10
N GLU A 372 26.90 5.72 -26.84
CA GLU A 372 28.19 5.67 -26.14
C GLU A 372 28.58 4.24 -25.77
N LEU A 373 27.64 3.41 -25.31
CA LEU A 373 27.85 1.99 -25.04
C LEU A 373 28.17 1.20 -26.32
N ASN A 374 27.47 1.47 -27.44
CA ASN A 374 27.87 0.89 -28.72
C ASN A 374 29.24 1.39 -29.17
N ARG A 375 29.62 2.65 -28.93
CA ARG A 375 30.96 3.16 -29.28
C ARG A 375 32.07 2.57 -28.41
N SER A 376 31.82 2.31 -27.12
CA SER A 376 32.80 1.71 -26.20
C SER A 376 32.92 0.19 -26.38
N LEU A 377 31.83 -0.51 -26.69
CA LEU A 377 31.81 -1.96 -26.92
C LEU A 377 32.31 -2.34 -28.33
N SER A 378 32.13 -1.48 -29.35
CA SER A 378 32.54 -1.76 -30.74
C SER A 378 34.05 -1.55 -31.00
N ARG A 379 34.82 -1.00 -30.05
CA ARG A 379 36.26 -0.70 -30.23
C ARG A 379 37.19 -1.89 -29.95
N GLY A 380 36.69 -3.11 -30.12
CA GLY A 380 37.49 -4.33 -30.19
C GLY A 380 37.83 -4.70 -31.63
N GLY A 381 38.63 -3.91 -32.34
CA GLY A 381 39.04 -4.23 -33.71
C GLY A 381 39.93 -3.16 -34.36
N PHE A 382 41.08 -3.59 -34.88
CA PHE A 382 42.20 -2.86 -35.46
C PHE A 382 41.84 -1.67 -36.41
N PHE A 383 42.65 -0.60 -36.32
CA PHE A 383 42.75 0.63 -37.16
C PHE A 383 41.79 1.81 -36.89
N SER A 384 42.24 2.79 -36.10
CA SER A 384 42.25 4.22 -36.49
C SER A 384 43.04 5.05 -35.48
N ALA A 385 44.24 5.46 -35.90
CA ALA A 385 45.01 6.51 -35.25
C ALA A 385 44.43 7.87 -35.65
N SER A 386 43.84 8.61 -34.70
CA SER A 386 44.01 10.07 -34.57
C SER A 386 43.15 10.66 -33.43
N ASN A 387 43.85 11.30 -32.49
CA ASN A 387 43.44 12.43 -31.63
C ASN A 387 42.16 12.31 -30.77
N SER A 388 42.30 11.83 -29.53
CA SER A 388 41.65 12.45 -28.36
C SER A 388 42.38 12.08 -27.07
N ARG A 389 43.06 13.06 -26.46
CA ARG A 389 43.69 12.99 -25.14
C ARG A 389 42.62 12.91 -24.04
N ASN A 390 42.85 12.01 -23.08
CA ASN A 390 42.35 11.98 -21.70
C ASN A 390 40.85 11.66 -21.47
N GLN A 391 40.37 10.52 -21.99
CA GLN A 391 39.44 9.69 -21.23
C GLN A 391 40.20 8.44 -20.80
N THR A 392 40.31 8.20 -19.50
CA THR A 392 40.75 6.91 -18.96
C THR A 392 39.73 5.85 -19.41
N GLU A 393 40.04 5.13 -20.49
CA GLU A 393 39.25 3.97 -20.94
C GLU A 393 39.23 2.94 -19.82
N VAL A 394 38.08 2.80 -19.13
CA VAL A 394 37.86 1.74 -18.15
C VAL A 394 37.96 0.40 -18.88
N LYS A 395 39.05 -0.35 -18.66
CA LYS A 395 39.26 -1.65 -19.28
C LYS A 395 38.31 -2.68 -18.66
N LEU A 396 37.14 -2.86 -19.26
CA LEU A 396 36.16 -3.86 -18.85
C LEU A 396 36.65 -5.29 -19.16
N THR A 397 36.57 -6.17 -18.16
CA THR A 397 36.79 -7.62 -18.31
C THR A 397 35.75 -8.26 -19.22
N PRO A 398 36.03 -9.44 -19.81
CA PRO A 398 35.06 -10.16 -20.63
C PRO A 398 33.73 -10.44 -19.91
N GLN A 399 33.78 -10.75 -18.60
CA GLN A 399 32.58 -11.00 -17.80
C GLN A 399 31.76 -9.73 -17.57
N GLN A 400 32.41 -8.58 -17.31
CA GLN A 400 31.72 -7.29 -17.21
C GLN A 400 31.01 -6.93 -18.53
N ARG A 401 31.67 -7.14 -19.68
CA ARG A 401 31.04 -6.87 -20.99
C ARG A 401 29.80 -7.71 -21.24
N ILE A 402 29.84 -9.00 -20.91
CA ILE A 402 28.69 -9.91 -21.04
C ILE A 402 27.53 -9.43 -20.15
N ALA A 403 27.82 -9.11 -18.89
CA ALA A 403 26.81 -8.59 -17.97
C ALA A 403 26.21 -7.27 -18.46
N ILE A 404 27.05 -6.30 -18.85
CA ILE A 404 26.59 -4.99 -19.35
C ILE A 404 25.73 -5.15 -20.60
N GLN A 405 26.12 -6.03 -21.54
CA GLN A 405 25.31 -6.31 -22.73
C GLN A 405 23.94 -6.87 -22.34
N TYR A 406 23.90 -7.87 -21.45
CA TYR A 406 22.65 -8.47 -20.99
C TYR A 406 21.75 -7.46 -20.25
N LEU A 407 22.32 -6.67 -19.35
CA LEU A 407 21.61 -5.61 -18.62
C LEU A 407 21.07 -4.54 -19.57
N THR A 408 21.80 -4.20 -20.63
CA THR A 408 21.35 -3.23 -21.64
C THR A 408 20.15 -3.76 -22.42
N GLU A 409 20.14 -5.05 -22.77
CA GLU A 409 18.98 -5.65 -23.43
C GLU A 409 17.77 -5.76 -22.49
N LEU A 410 17.99 -6.10 -21.20
CA LEU A 410 16.94 -6.05 -20.19
C LEU A 410 16.41 -4.64 -19.93
N MET A 411 17.28 -3.62 -20.00
CA MET A 411 16.89 -2.21 -19.89
C MET A 411 15.97 -1.81 -21.04
N LYS A 412 16.32 -2.17 -22.28
CA LYS A 412 15.46 -1.96 -23.46
C LYS A 412 14.16 -2.73 -23.37
N TYR A 413 14.18 -3.94 -22.83
CA TYR A 413 12.97 -4.74 -22.60
C TYR A 413 12.05 -4.10 -21.56
N ALA A 414 12.62 -3.63 -20.45
CA ALA A 414 11.89 -2.90 -19.42
C ALA A 414 11.23 -1.63 -19.98
N GLU A 415 11.93 -0.89 -20.83
CA GLU A 415 11.44 0.35 -21.42
C GLU A 415 10.39 0.11 -22.52
N ASN A 416 10.68 -0.77 -23.48
CA ASN A 416 9.86 -0.91 -24.70
C ASN A 416 8.72 -1.92 -24.56
N THR A 417 8.93 -3.00 -23.79
CA THR A 417 7.95 -4.09 -23.66
C THR A 417 7.15 -3.96 -22.38
N LEU A 418 7.83 -3.78 -21.24
CA LEU A 418 7.16 -3.68 -19.94
C LEU A 418 6.67 -2.26 -19.61
N GLN A 419 7.19 -1.24 -20.29
CA GLN A 419 6.94 0.19 -19.99
C GLN A 419 7.16 0.53 -18.50
N ASN A 420 8.18 -0.08 -17.89
CA ASN A 420 8.49 0.04 -16.46
C ASN A 420 9.80 0.83 -16.26
N GLY A 421 9.66 2.10 -15.90
CA GLY A 421 10.78 3.03 -15.73
C GLY A 421 11.68 2.65 -14.54
N THR A 422 11.10 2.09 -13.48
CA THR A 422 11.84 1.67 -12.28
C THR A 422 12.74 0.46 -12.58
N LYS A 423 12.24 -0.53 -13.32
CA LYS A 423 13.03 -1.67 -13.83
C LYS A 423 14.16 -1.18 -14.73
N ARG A 424 13.89 -0.22 -15.62
CA ARG A 424 14.91 0.39 -16.49
C ARG A 424 16.00 1.10 -15.67
N ASP A 425 15.61 1.91 -14.70
CA ASP A 425 16.53 2.63 -13.80
C ASP A 425 17.41 1.67 -12.98
N LEU A 426 16.84 0.55 -12.50
CA LEU A 426 17.60 -0.50 -11.83
C LEU A 426 18.64 -1.12 -12.77
N MET A 427 18.26 -1.46 -14.01
CA MET A 427 19.22 -1.99 -14.99
C MET A 427 20.38 -1.02 -15.25
N ASN A 428 20.07 0.27 -15.37
CA ASN A 428 21.10 1.31 -15.54
C ASN A 428 22.03 1.38 -14.32
N THR A 429 21.48 1.35 -13.12
CA THR A 429 22.27 1.38 -11.87
C THR A 429 23.15 0.13 -11.73
N LEU A 430 22.64 -1.05 -12.12
CA LEU A 430 23.42 -2.28 -12.15
C LEU A 430 24.55 -2.23 -13.20
N ILE A 431 24.33 -1.60 -14.36
CA ILE A 431 25.38 -1.37 -15.36
C ILE A 431 26.50 -0.54 -14.75
N ASP A 432 26.17 0.60 -14.12
CA ASP A 432 27.14 1.49 -13.48
C ASP A 432 27.92 0.77 -12.37
N ALA A 433 27.22 -0.05 -11.57
CA ALA A 433 27.85 -0.81 -10.49
C ALA A 433 28.82 -1.89 -11.00
N VAL A 434 28.50 -2.54 -12.13
CA VAL A 434 29.40 -3.51 -12.78
C VAL A 434 30.60 -2.81 -13.41
N MET A 435 30.40 -1.63 -14.00
CA MET A 435 31.48 -0.82 -14.58
C MET A 435 32.47 -0.32 -13.53
N ASN A 436 31.97 0.06 -12.35
CA ASN A 436 32.76 0.58 -11.24
C ASN A 436 33.23 -0.50 -10.25
N GLU A 437 33.05 -1.78 -10.57
CA GLU A 437 33.43 -2.94 -9.74
C GLU A 437 32.76 -2.98 -8.35
N SER A 438 31.73 -2.17 -8.11
CA SER A 438 30.95 -2.20 -6.85
C SER A 438 29.97 -3.37 -6.78
N CYS A 439 29.65 -3.99 -7.93
CA CYS A 439 28.88 -5.23 -8.03
C CYS A 439 29.54 -6.20 -9.00
N THR A 440 29.57 -7.50 -8.66
CA THR A 440 30.13 -8.51 -9.57
C THR A 440 29.21 -8.75 -10.76
N ALA A 441 29.79 -9.03 -11.93
CA ALA A 441 29.03 -9.36 -13.14
C ALA A 441 28.00 -10.49 -12.93
N LYS A 442 28.35 -11.51 -12.13
CA LYS A 442 27.44 -12.63 -11.83
C LYS A 442 26.26 -12.18 -10.97
N THR A 443 26.50 -11.41 -9.91
CA THR A 443 25.45 -10.90 -9.02
C THR A 443 24.50 -10.00 -9.80
N ALA A 444 25.03 -9.09 -10.63
CA ALA A 444 24.20 -8.18 -11.41
C ALA A 444 23.30 -8.91 -12.41
N ILE A 445 23.79 -9.96 -13.10
CA ILE A 445 22.97 -10.79 -13.99
C ILE A 445 21.81 -11.42 -13.21
N LYS A 446 22.11 -12.07 -12.07
CA LYS A 446 21.10 -12.75 -11.24
C LYS A 446 20.05 -11.80 -10.68
N GLN A 447 20.48 -10.69 -10.09
CA GLN A 447 19.58 -9.68 -9.54
C GLN A 447 18.72 -9.06 -10.63
N ALA A 448 19.29 -8.76 -11.80
CA ALA A 448 18.53 -8.24 -12.93
C ALA A 448 17.48 -9.22 -13.45
N THR A 449 17.82 -10.50 -13.61
CA THR A 449 16.87 -11.53 -14.03
C THR A 449 15.75 -11.74 -13.02
N LEU A 450 16.07 -11.70 -11.72
CA LEU A 450 15.05 -11.80 -10.67
C LEU A 450 14.15 -10.55 -10.66
N ALA A 451 14.75 -9.36 -10.72
CA ALA A 451 14.04 -8.08 -10.70
C ALA A 451 13.13 -7.89 -11.92
N ILE A 452 13.60 -8.25 -13.13
CA ILE A 452 12.76 -8.10 -14.34
C ILE A 452 11.49 -8.96 -14.26
N HIS A 453 11.55 -10.09 -13.53
CA HIS A 453 10.43 -11.00 -13.24
C HIS A 453 9.75 -10.73 -11.89
N ALA A 454 10.17 -9.70 -11.15
CA ALA A 454 9.47 -9.29 -9.96
C ALA A 454 8.13 -8.65 -10.34
N ARG A 455 7.11 -8.89 -9.51
CA ARG A 455 5.80 -8.25 -9.67
C ARG A 455 5.91 -6.74 -9.44
N SER A 456 6.52 -6.35 -8.32
CA SER A 456 6.72 -4.95 -7.94
C SER A 456 8.20 -4.66 -7.66
N ILE A 457 8.67 -3.48 -8.06
CA ILE A 457 9.97 -2.92 -7.69
C ILE A 457 9.75 -1.52 -7.14
N GLU A 458 10.36 -1.23 -5.99
CA GLU A 458 10.34 0.06 -5.34
C GLU A 458 11.75 0.67 -5.36
N LYS A 459 11.85 1.92 -5.81
CA LYS A 459 13.05 2.75 -5.66
C LYS A 459 12.99 3.47 -4.31
N THR A 460 14.05 3.35 -3.54
CA THR A 460 14.25 3.97 -2.22
C THR A 460 15.41 4.96 -2.29
N GLU A 461 15.61 5.78 -1.25
CA GLU A 461 16.77 6.70 -1.18
C GLU A 461 18.11 5.96 -1.24
N THR A 462 18.15 4.72 -0.76
CA THR A 462 19.37 3.92 -0.62
C THR A 462 19.52 2.84 -1.70
N GLY A 463 18.58 2.71 -2.64
CA GLY A 463 18.65 1.67 -3.66
C GLY A 463 17.29 1.19 -4.15
N PHE A 464 17.19 -0.10 -4.44
CA PHE A 464 16.00 -0.74 -5.02
C PHE A 464 15.62 -1.96 -4.21
N THR A 465 14.32 -2.21 -4.04
CA THR A 465 13.80 -3.45 -3.45
C THR A 465 12.68 -4.00 -4.32
N TRP A 466 12.49 -5.32 -4.33
CA TRP A 466 11.44 -5.93 -5.18
C TRP A 466 10.74 -7.12 -4.51
N LYS A 467 9.49 -7.34 -4.92
CA LYS A 467 8.59 -8.34 -4.30
C LYS A 467 7.70 -9.01 -5.32
N GLY A 468 7.28 -10.23 -4.98
CA GLY A 468 6.39 -11.05 -5.78
C GLY A 468 7.05 -11.54 -7.07
N LYS A 469 6.35 -12.42 -7.78
CA LYS A 469 6.75 -12.96 -9.08
C LYS A 469 5.63 -12.68 -10.07
N MET A 470 5.96 -12.13 -11.24
CA MET A 470 5.00 -12.00 -12.33
C MET A 470 4.99 -13.27 -13.20
N PRO A 471 3.89 -13.57 -13.90
CA PRO A 471 3.88 -14.60 -14.94
C PRO A 471 4.98 -14.32 -15.96
N ILE A 472 5.63 -15.37 -16.45
CA ILE A 472 6.73 -15.26 -17.40
C ILE A 472 6.16 -14.95 -18.78
N ASP A 473 6.72 -13.93 -19.43
CA ASP A 473 6.41 -13.59 -20.81
C ASP A 473 7.49 -14.17 -21.74
N ASP A 474 7.06 -14.95 -22.74
CA ASP A 474 7.95 -15.57 -23.73
C ASP A 474 8.76 -14.54 -24.54
N SER A 475 8.32 -13.27 -24.57
CA SER A 475 9.02 -12.19 -25.26
C SER A 475 10.43 -11.92 -24.70
N ILE A 476 10.75 -12.36 -23.48
CA ILE A 476 12.09 -12.21 -22.89
C ILE A 476 13.08 -13.31 -23.30
N LEU A 477 12.58 -14.45 -23.77
CA LEU A 477 13.40 -15.63 -24.11
C LEU A 477 14.54 -15.34 -25.11
N PRO A 478 14.36 -14.50 -26.15
CA PRO A 478 15.46 -14.14 -27.05
C PRO A 478 16.65 -13.50 -26.34
N ILE A 479 16.40 -12.70 -25.30
CA ILE A 479 17.45 -12.01 -24.53
C ILE A 479 18.27 -13.05 -23.75
N LEU A 480 17.59 -13.97 -23.07
CA LEU A 480 18.23 -15.05 -22.31
C LEU A 480 18.97 -16.07 -23.18
N ASN A 481 18.55 -16.23 -24.45
CA ASN A 481 19.17 -17.16 -25.40
C ASN A 481 20.29 -16.55 -26.24
N THR A 482 20.76 -15.34 -25.91
CA THR A 482 21.93 -14.74 -26.58
C THR A 482 23.19 -15.55 -26.26
N GLU A 483 24.06 -15.80 -27.26
CA GLU A 483 25.23 -16.71 -27.10
C GLU A 483 26.13 -16.34 -25.90
N SER A 484 26.32 -15.03 -25.65
CA SER A 484 27.16 -14.52 -24.57
C SER A 484 26.60 -14.83 -23.18
N ILE A 485 25.30 -14.66 -22.96
CA ILE A 485 24.66 -14.92 -21.66
C ILE A 485 24.30 -16.40 -21.47
N MET A 486 24.05 -17.13 -22.54
CA MET A 486 23.79 -18.58 -22.49
C MET A 486 24.95 -19.34 -21.83
N LYS A 487 26.20 -18.92 -22.05
CA LYS A 487 27.36 -19.51 -21.37
C LYS A 487 27.28 -19.36 -19.85
N PHE A 488 26.77 -18.23 -19.35
CA PHE A 488 26.54 -18.02 -17.92
C PHE A 488 25.44 -18.95 -17.39
N TRP A 489 24.28 -19.01 -18.05
CA TRP A 489 23.17 -19.85 -17.60
C TRP A 489 23.47 -21.34 -17.67
N LYS A 490 24.19 -21.80 -18.71
CA LYS A 490 24.63 -23.20 -18.82
C LYS A 490 25.57 -23.62 -17.67
N ALA A 491 26.37 -22.70 -17.13
CA ALA A 491 27.18 -22.95 -15.94
C ALA A 491 26.33 -22.93 -14.67
N TYR A 492 25.38 -22.00 -14.56
CA TYR A 492 24.55 -21.82 -13.36
C TYR A 492 23.53 -22.96 -13.13
N ILE A 493 22.85 -23.44 -14.18
CA ILE A 493 21.75 -24.41 -14.07
C ILE A 493 22.19 -25.73 -13.39
N PRO A 494 23.30 -26.38 -13.82
CA PRO A 494 23.76 -27.60 -13.16
C PRO A 494 24.20 -27.36 -11.72
N GLU A 495 24.84 -26.22 -11.43
CA GLU A 495 25.37 -25.89 -10.10
C GLU A 495 24.25 -25.57 -9.08
N SER A 496 23.17 -24.92 -9.50
CA SER A 496 22.18 -24.33 -8.58
C SER A 496 20.78 -24.92 -8.67
N ILE A 497 20.41 -25.57 -9.79
CA ILE A 497 19.04 -26.07 -10.03
C ILE A 497 18.98 -27.61 -10.02
N GLY A 498 20.12 -28.30 -10.17
CA GLY A 498 20.20 -29.76 -10.07
C GLY A 498 19.76 -30.51 -11.32
N GLY A 499 20.23 -30.09 -12.50
CA GLY A 499 20.01 -30.80 -13.77
C GLY A 499 20.98 -31.96 -14.02
N SER A 500 20.55 -32.98 -14.77
CA SER A 500 21.44 -33.93 -15.42
C SER A 500 22.46 -33.16 -16.28
N LYS A 501 23.65 -33.73 -16.52
CA LYS A 501 24.67 -33.18 -17.45
C LYS A 501 24.21 -33.14 -18.92
N GLU A 502 22.91 -33.11 -19.18
CA GLU A 502 22.38 -32.87 -20.52
C GLU A 502 22.61 -31.41 -20.90
N GLU A 503 23.19 -31.23 -22.07
CA GLU A 503 23.58 -29.92 -22.59
C GLU A 503 22.33 -29.09 -22.85
N VAL A 504 22.02 -28.14 -21.96
CA VAL A 504 20.93 -27.18 -22.15
C VAL A 504 21.17 -26.44 -23.47
N LYS A 505 20.38 -26.76 -24.50
CA LYS A 505 20.54 -26.16 -25.83
C LYS A 505 20.04 -24.72 -25.82
N ASN A 506 18.82 -24.50 -25.32
CA ASN A 506 18.16 -23.21 -25.14
C ASN A 506 17.43 -23.16 -23.79
N ILE A 507 17.18 -21.95 -23.28
CA ILE A 507 16.29 -21.68 -22.15
C ILE A 507 14.88 -21.51 -22.71
N ASP A 508 14.00 -22.44 -22.36
CA ASP A 508 12.56 -22.35 -22.62
C ASP A 508 11.81 -21.74 -21.42
N HIS A 509 10.50 -21.56 -21.56
CA HIS A 509 9.64 -21.01 -20.51
C HIS A 509 9.78 -21.75 -19.18
N ALA A 510 9.74 -23.09 -19.20
CA ALA A 510 9.81 -23.93 -18.01
C ALA A 510 11.18 -23.82 -17.32
N MET A 511 12.27 -23.73 -18.09
CA MET A 511 13.60 -23.53 -17.55
C MET A 511 13.77 -22.12 -16.96
N LEU A 512 13.26 -21.09 -17.63
CA LEU A 512 13.26 -19.73 -17.10
C LEU A 512 12.49 -19.67 -15.78
N GLU A 513 11.36 -20.37 -15.68
CA GLU A 513 10.59 -20.46 -14.44
C GLU A 513 11.39 -21.05 -13.29
N LYS A 514 12.11 -22.15 -13.55
CA LYS A 514 13.01 -22.76 -12.56
C LYS A 514 14.16 -21.84 -12.18
N ILE A 515 14.74 -21.10 -13.13
CA ILE A 515 15.79 -20.11 -12.85
C ILE A 515 15.25 -19.05 -11.89
N VAL A 516 14.13 -18.42 -12.22
CA VAL A 516 13.52 -17.36 -11.41
C VAL A 516 13.12 -17.86 -10.03
N ASP A 517 12.52 -19.05 -9.93
CA ASP A 517 12.14 -19.63 -8.63
C ASP A 517 13.33 -19.98 -7.75
N THR A 518 14.42 -20.42 -8.35
CA THR A 518 15.66 -20.68 -7.62
C THR A 518 16.25 -19.37 -7.13
N LEU A 519 16.39 -18.37 -8.01
CA LEU A 519 16.91 -17.04 -7.64
C LEU A 519 16.07 -16.38 -6.55
N ASN A 520 14.74 -16.50 -6.60
CA ASN A 520 13.84 -15.92 -5.60
C ASN A 520 14.02 -16.53 -4.20
N LYS A 521 14.61 -17.73 -4.11
CA LYS A 521 14.95 -18.41 -2.85
C LYS A 521 16.39 -18.11 -2.40
N THR A 522 17.31 -17.91 -3.33
CA THR A 522 18.76 -17.87 -3.04
C THR A 522 19.38 -16.48 -3.05
N GLU A 523 18.80 -15.54 -3.79
CA GLU A 523 19.36 -14.19 -3.96
C GLU A 523 18.55 -13.15 -3.16
N GLU A 524 19.24 -12.09 -2.74
CA GLU A 524 18.62 -10.94 -2.09
C GLU A 524 17.67 -10.21 -3.05
N ARG A 525 16.60 -9.64 -2.49
CA ARG A 525 15.58 -8.90 -3.25
C ARG A 525 15.73 -7.38 -3.11
N GLU A 526 16.96 -6.97 -2.87
CA GLU A 526 17.35 -5.59 -2.75
C GLU A 526 18.70 -5.36 -3.44
N PHE A 527 18.91 -4.12 -3.88
CA PHE A 527 20.17 -3.67 -4.45
C PHE A 527 20.45 -2.24 -4.01
N THR A 528 21.55 -2.05 -3.29
CA THR A 528 22.06 -0.74 -2.87
C THR A 528 23.37 -0.45 -3.61
N PRO A 529 23.44 0.62 -4.42
CA PRO A 529 24.70 1.03 -5.01
C PRO A 529 25.62 1.55 -3.89
N ASN A 530 26.72 0.84 -3.61
CA ASN A 530 27.74 1.34 -2.70
C ASN A 530 28.37 2.61 -3.28
N SER A 531 28.44 3.68 -2.46
CA SER A 531 29.24 4.87 -2.79
C SER A 531 30.67 4.45 -3.15
N PRO A 532 31.33 5.11 -4.12
CA PRO A 532 32.73 4.86 -4.43
C PRO A 532 33.53 4.97 -3.14
N GLN A 533 34.31 3.93 -2.81
CA GLN A 533 35.27 4.01 -1.72
C GLN A 533 36.09 5.29 -1.92
N GLU A 534 36.00 6.22 -0.96
CA GLU A 534 37.00 7.27 -0.83
C GLU A 534 38.36 6.58 -0.88
N HIS A 535 39.14 6.89 -1.90
CA HIS A 535 40.54 6.53 -1.94
C HIS A 535 41.14 6.95 -0.60
N LYS A 536 41.56 5.97 0.21
CA LYS A 536 42.50 6.23 1.28
C LYS A 536 43.73 6.85 0.63
N LEU A 537 43.83 8.17 0.72
CA LEU A 537 45.06 8.88 0.50
C LEU A 537 45.94 8.63 1.73
N ASN A 538 47.02 7.89 1.47
CA ASN A 538 48.14 7.47 2.31
C ASN A 538 47.98 6.19 3.13
#